data_AF-A0A7S1L6P2-F1
#
_entry.id   AF-A0A7S1L6P2-F1
#
_cell.length_a   1.000
_cell.length_b   1.000
_cell.length_c   1.000
_cell.angle_alpha   90.00
_cell.angle_beta   90.00
_cell.angle_gamma   90.00
#
_symmetry.space_group_name_H-M   'P 1'
#
loop_
_entity.id
_entity.type
_entity.pdbx_description
1 polymer ?
#
loop_
_entity_poly.entity_id
_entity_poly.type
_entity_poly.pdbx_seq_one_letter_code
_entity_poly.pdbx_strand_id
1 'polypeptide(L)'
;TVSVLYWLSPTTMLEKVFWWSAFLAPLPSIALYALTPAGTVQHFNGEPSPTASFWCSVTASGDAYVAWMALMVLLNFHDTKLKKMVLRGNWIYSVLHFGAFWFWHRHGAAHPNPAMYPVALAIATAGLVAWGL
;
A
#
# COMPACT_ATOMS: atom_id res chain seq x y z
N THR A 1 -17.74 -25.85 3.40
CA THR A 1 -18.34 -24.53 3.74
C THR A 1 -17.51 -23.41 3.12
N VAL A 2 -17.48 -23.34 1.79
CA VAL A 2 -16.65 -22.40 1.01
C VAL A 2 -17.55 -21.75 -0.03
N SER A 3 -18.39 -20.80 0.36
CA SER A 3 -19.25 -20.09 -0.61
C SER A 3 -19.69 -18.68 -0.20
N VAL A 4 -19.45 -18.25 1.04
CA VAL A 4 -19.93 -16.93 1.49
C VAL A 4 -19.01 -15.77 1.06
N LEU A 5 -17.71 -16.04 0.80
CA LEU A 5 -16.73 -15.01 0.42
C LEU A 5 -16.66 -14.69 -1.09
N TYR A 6 -17.34 -15.47 -1.95
CA TYR A 6 -17.34 -15.22 -3.40
C TYR A 6 -18.13 -13.97 -3.82
N TRP A 7 -19.02 -13.48 -2.97
CA TRP A 7 -20.00 -12.44 -3.30
C TRP A 7 -19.51 -11.01 -3.08
N LEU A 8 -18.33 -10.83 -2.47
CA LEU A 8 -17.78 -9.50 -2.20
C LEU A 8 -16.73 -9.07 -3.22
N SER A 9 -16.59 -9.78 -4.36
CA SER A 9 -15.82 -9.21 -5.48
C SER A 9 -16.43 -7.84 -5.82
N PRO A 10 -15.62 -6.77 -5.88
CA PRO A 10 -16.13 -5.47 -6.29
C PRO A 10 -16.88 -5.60 -7.61
N THR A 11 -18.02 -4.93 -7.76
CA THR A 11 -18.68 -4.79 -9.07
C THR A 11 -17.67 -4.23 -10.07
N THR A 12 -17.87 -4.45 -11.38
CA THR A 12 -16.88 -4.05 -12.40
C THR A 12 -16.42 -2.58 -12.29
N MET A 13 -17.25 -1.68 -11.75
CA MET A 13 -16.89 -0.29 -11.49
C MET A 13 -16.02 -0.12 -10.23
N LEU A 14 -16.43 -0.69 -9.08
CA LEU A 14 -15.65 -0.62 -7.84
C LEU A 14 -14.30 -1.34 -7.99
N GLU A 15 -14.28 -2.44 -8.74
CA GLU A 15 -13.07 -3.19 -9.07
C GLU A 15 -12.09 -2.33 -9.88
N LYS A 16 -12.59 -1.65 -10.91
CA LYS A 16 -11.79 -0.72 -11.72
C LYS A 16 -11.24 0.41 -10.87
N VAL A 17 -12.06 1.02 -10.02
CA VAL A 17 -11.62 2.09 -9.11
C VAL A 17 -10.53 1.58 -8.16
N PHE A 18 -10.69 0.39 -7.59
CA PHE A 18 -9.66 -0.23 -6.77
C PHE A 18 -8.36 -0.41 -7.56
N TRP A 19 -8.40 -1.04 -8.74
CA TRP A 19 -7.18 -1.29 -9.52
C TRP A 19 -6.48 -0.02 -10.00
N TRP A 20 -7.25 0.99 -10.42
CA TRP A 20 -6.69 2.30 -10.76
C TRP A 20 -6.08 3.01 -9.56
N SER A 21 -6.73 2.97 -8.39
CA SER A 21 -6.16 3.55 -7.17
C SER A 21 -4.93 2.80 -6.69
N ALA A 22 -4.92 1.46 -6.73
CA ALA A 22 -3.76 0.64 -6.38
C ALA A 22 -2.57 0.88 -7.32
N PHE A 23 -2.82 1.26 -8.57
CA PHE A 23 -1.77 1.66 -9.51
C PHE A 23 -1.29 3.10 -9.27
N LEU A 24 -2.20 4.06 -9.12
CA LEU A 24 -1.88 5.49 -9.12
C LEU A 24 -1.45 6.01 -7.74
N ALA A 25 -2.06 5.53 -6.66
CA ALA A 25 -1.81 6.04 -5.31
C ALA A 25 -0.37 5.87 -4.81
N PRO A 26 0.37 4.81 -5.16
CA PRO A 26 1.78 4.68 -4.79
C PRO A 26 2.72 5.60 -5.58
N LEU A 27 2.32 6.13 -6.74
CA LEU A 27 3.23 6.91 -7.61
C LEU A 27 3.84 8.15 -6.94
N PRO A 28 3.09 8.98 -6.18
CA PRO A 28 3.66 10.08 -5.42
C PRO A 28 4.65 9.59 -4.36
N SER A 29 4.35 8.49 -3.68
CA SER A 29 5.24 7.88 -2.68
C SER A 29 6.58 7.48 -3.31
N ILE A 30 6.54 6.78 -4.45
CA ILE A 30 7.73 6.40 -5.23
C ILE A 30 8.55 7.65 -5.59
N ALA A 31 7.90 8.67 -6.14
CA ALA A 31 8.58 9.89 -6.56
C ALA A 31 9.26 10.59 -5.38
N LEU A 32 8.57 10.73 -4.25
CA LEU A 32 9.11 11.38 -3.05
C LEU A 32 10.28 10.58 -2.45
N TYR A 33 10.12 9.27 -2.27
CA TYR A 33 11.17 8.43 -1.70
C TYR A 33 12.40 8.31 -2.60
N ALA A 34 12.22 8.27 -3.93
CA ALA A 34 13.34 8.11 -4.87
C ALA A 34 14.05 9.44 -5.19
N LEU A 35 13.31 10.53 -5.36
CA LEU A 35 13.86 11.81 -5.82
C LEU A 35 14.26 12.73 -4.65
N THR A 36 13.52 12.68 -3.55
CA THR A 36 13.71 13.57 -2.40
C THR A 36 13.69 12.80 -1.07
N PRO A 37 14.54 11.75 -0.88
CA PRO A 37 14.53 10.91 0.32
C PRO A 37 14.74 11.72 1.60
N ALA A 38 15.69 12.68 1.61
CA ALA A 38 15.94 13.51 2.77
C ALA A 38 14.74 14.38 3.16
N GLY A 39 14.06 14.98 2.18
CA GLY A 39 12.84 15.76 2.42
C GLY A 39 11.68 14.91 2.93
N THR A 40 11.58 13.67 2.44
CA THR A 40 10.57 12.71 2.91
C THR A 40 10.82 12.27 4.34
N VAL A 41 12.08 11.98 4.68
CA VAL A 41 12.49 11.63 6.06
C VAL A 41 12.18 12.78 7.02
N GLN A 42 12.51 14.01 6.64
CA GLN A 42 12.21 15.21 7.43
C GLN A 42 10.70 15.43 7.58
N HIS A 43 9.91 15.20 6.52
CA HIS A 43 8.45 15.30 6.57
C HIS A 43 7.86 14.40 7.66
N PHE A 44 8.43 13.21 7.85
CA PHE A 44 8.04 12.26 8.89
C PHE A 44 8.82 12.43 10.20
N ASN A 45 9.40 13.60 10.46
CA ASN A 45 10.17 13.93 11.68
C ASN A 45 11.37 13.00 11.95
N GLY A 46 11.92 12.38 10.90
CA GLY A 46 13.16 11.61 10.97
C GLY A 46 14.40 12.45 10.69
N GLU A 47 15.56 11.88 10.98
CA GLU A 47 16.86 12.47 10.65
C GLU A 47 17.40 11.91 9.34
N PRO A 48 17.71 12.76 8.33
CA PRO A 48 18.34 12.30 7.10
C PRO A 48 19.68 11.61 7.37
N SER A 49 19.81 10.37 6.91
CA SER A 49 21.03 9.59 7.02
C SER A 49 21.16 8.65 5.80
N PRO A 50 22.37 8.13 5.50
CA PRO A 50 22.53 7.13 4.45
C PRO A 50 21.60 5.92 4.64
N THR A 51 21.41 5.48 5.89
CA THR A 51 20.49 4.41 6.25
C THR A 51 19.05 4.78 5.95
N ALA A 52 18.60 6.00 6.29
CA ALA A 52 17.24 6.44 5.97
C ALA A 52 17.01 6.51 4.46
N SER A 53 17.96 7.03 3.68
CA SER A 53 17.88 7.06 2.21
C SER A 53 17.84 5.66 1.58
N PHE A 54 18.57 4.69 2.14
CA PHE A 54 18.48 3.29 1.75
C PHE A 54 17.07 2.74 2.00
N TRP A 55 16.49 2.97 3.18
CA TRP A 55 15.13 2.53 3.48
C TRP A 55 14.07 3.21 2.61
N CYS A 56 14.22 4.50 2.28
CA CYS A 56 13.38 5.16 1.29
C CYS A 56 13.42 4.44 -0.06
N SER A 57 14.61 4.03 -0.53
CA SER A 57 14.76 3.28 -1.78
C SER A 57 14.08 1.92 -1.72
N VAL A 58 14.19 1.20 -0.59
CA VAL A 58 13.50 -0.07 -0.35
C VAL A 58 11.97 0.14 -0.40
N THR A 59 11.44 1.14 0.31
CA THR A 59 10.00 1.46 0.28
C THR A 59 9.53 1.81 -1.13
N ALA A 60 10.25 2.68 -1.84
CA ALA A 60 9.94 3.05 -3.22
C ALA A 60 9.90 1.84 -4.16
N SER A 61 10.83 0.89 -4.01
CA SER A 61 10.82 -0.35 -4.81
C SER A 61 9.60 -1.23 -4.52
N GLY A 62 9.17 -1.31 -3.25
CA GLY A 62 7.95 -2.03 -2.86
C GLY A 62 6.69 -1.38 -3.45
N ASP A 63 6.58 -0.05 -3.35
CA ASP A 63 5.48 0.73 -3.93
C ASP A 63 5.43 0.55 -5.46
N ALA A 64 6.59 0.60 -6.13
CA ALA A 64 6.69 0.40 -7.58
C ALA A 64 6.27 -1.01 -8.00
N TYR A 65 6.66 -2.03 -7.24
CA TYR A 65 6.27 -3.40 -7.51
C TYR A 65 4.76 -3.60 -7.39
N VAL A 66 4.13 -3.05 -6.34
CA VAL A 66 2.68 -3.15 -6.14
C VAL A 66 1.92 -2.39 -7.22
N ALA A 67 2.35 -1.18 -7.56
CA ALA A 67 1.77 -0.40 -8.66
C ALA A 67 1.88 -1.14 -10.00
N TRP A 68 3.04 -1.73 -10.29
CA TRP A 68 3.24 -2.55 -11.50
C TRP A 68 2.30 -3.75 -11.54
N MET A 69 2.14 -4.46 -10.43
CA MET A 69 1.25 -5.62 -10.37
C MET A 69 -0.22 -5.22 -10.57
N ALA A 70 -0.65 -4.08 -10.02
CA ALA A 70 -1.97 -3.51 -10.28
C ALA A 70 -2.15 -3.14 -11.76
N LEU A 71 -1.14 -2.55 -12.40
CA LEU A 71 -1.14 -2.26 -13.83
C LEU A 71 -1.25 -3.55 -14.66
N MET A 72 -0.53 -4.61 -14.31
CA MET A 72 -0.63 -5.89 -15.02
C MET A 72 -2.04 -6.47 -14.96
N VAL A 73 -2.75 -6.29 -13.85
CA VAL A 73 -4.17 -6.66 -13.75
C VAL A 73 -5.06 -5.77 -14.61
N LEU A 74 -4.81 -4.45 -14.65
CA LEU A 74 -5.52 -3.52 -15.54
C LEU A 74 -5.30 -3.86 -17.03
N LEU A 75 -4.16 -4.42 -17.40
CA LEU A 75 -3.88 -4.84 -18.77
C LEU A 75 -4.40 -6.25 -19.08
N ASN A 76 -4.54 -7.11 -18.06
CA ASN A 76 -4.96 -8.50 -18.18
C ASN A 76 -6.24 -8.80 -17.37
N PHE A 77 -7.29 -7.97 -17.55
CA PHE A 77 -8.53 -8.03 -16.76
C PHE A 77 -9.29 -9.36 -16.79
N HIS A 78 -8.95 -10.29 -17.68
CA HIS A 78 -9.65 -11.57 -17.82
C HIS A 78 -9.11 -12.66 -16.88
N ASP A 79 -7.87 -12.54 -16.38
CA ASP A 79 -7.28 -13.56 -15.51
C ASP A 79 -7.71 -13.36 -14.04
N THR A 80 -8.70 -14.16 -13.63
CA THR A 80 -9.27 -14.13 -12.27
C THR A 80 -8.27 -14.63 -11.22
N LYS A 81 -7.34 -15.53 -11.57
CA LYS A 81 -6.34 -16.05 -10.64
C LYS A 81 -5.27 -15.00 -10.37
N LEU A 82 -4.78 -14.33 -11.41
CA LEU A 82 -3.86 -13.20 -11.31
C LEU A 82 -4.45 -12.09 -10.44
N LYS A 83 -5.68 -11.66 -10.74
CA LYS A 83 -6.42 -10.65 -9.96
C LYS A 83 -6.41 -10.95 -8.46
N LYS A 84 -6.82 -12.16 -8.08
CA LYS A 84 -6.87 -12.56 -6.67
C LYS A 84 -5.50 -12.54 -6.01
N MET A 85 -4.48 -13.03 -6.71
CA MET A 85 -3.11 -13.04 -6.19
C MET A 85 -2.57 -11.62 -5.97
N VAL A 86 -2.75 -10.73 -6.95
CA VAL A 86 -2.30 -9.32 -6.82
C VAL A 86 -3.08 -8.61 -5.72
N LEU A 87 -4.39 -8.80 -5.64
CA LEU A 87 -5.22 -8.14 -4.65
C LEU A 87 -4.80 -8.53 -3.22
N ARG A 88 -4.53 -9.83 -3.00
CA ARG A 88 -3.96 -10.35 -1.75
C ARG A 88 -2.62 -9.72 -1.43
N GLY A 89 -1.70 -9.70 -2.40
CA GLY A 89 -0.38 -9.10 -2.23
C GLY A 89 -0.45 -7.62 -1.88
N ASN A 90 -1.31 -6.86 -2.55
CA ASN A 90 -1.53 -5.44 -2.28
C ASN A 90 -2.00 -5.20 -0.85
N TRP A 91 -3.00 -5.94 -0.37
CA TRP A 91 -3.49 -5.77 1.00
C TRP A 91 -2.49 -6.19 2.06
N ILE A 92 -1.76 -7.30 1.85
CA ILE A 92 -0.68 -7.71 2.76
C ILE A 92 0.40 -6.63 2.82
N TYR A 93 0.80 -6.10 1.66
CA TYR A 93 1.74 -4.98 1.58
C TYR A 93 1.23 -3.76 2.35
N SER A 94 -0.02 -3.33 2.12
CA SER A 94 -0.61 -2.19 2.82
C SER A 94 -0.65 -2.37 4.32
N VAL A 95 -1.02 -3.56 4.83
CA VAL A 95 -1.04 -3.86 6.26
C VAL A 95 0.36 -3.74 6.85
N LEU A 96 1.38 -4.32 6.20
CA LEU A 96 2.77 -4.24 6.66
C LEU A 96 3.30 -2.81 6.60
N HIS A 97 3.04 -2.10 5.50
CA HIS A 97 3.48 -0.73 5.28
C HIS A 97 2.88 0.22 6.33
N PHE A 98 1.55 0.28 6.45
CA PHE A 98 0.90 1.16 7.42
C PHE A 98 1.12 0.71 8.87
N GLY A 99 1.27 -0.59 9.10
CA GLY A 99 1.63 -1.14 10.41
C GLY A 99 3.01 -0.67 10.86
N ALA A 100 4.00 -0.67 9.96
CA ALA A 100 5.33 -0.13 10.24
C ALA A 100 5.29 1.37 10.53
N PHE A 101 4.54 2.16 9.74
CA PHE A 101 4.36 3.59 9.99
C PHE A 101 3.71 3.87 11.35
N TRP A 102 2.62 3.19 11.69
CA TRP A 102 2.02 3.32 13.01
C TRP A 102 3.05 2.98 14.09
N PHE A 103 3.62 1.77 14.04
CA PHE A 103 4.56 1.32 15.07
C PHE A 103 5.67 2.35 15.33
N TRP A 104 6.30 2.86 14.27
CA TRP A 104 7.39 3.83 14.40
C TRP A 104 6.93 5.20 14.88
N HIS A 105 5.76 5.70 14.48
CA HIS A 105 5.25 6.98 15.02
C HIS A 105 4.66 6.87 16.43
N ARG A 106 4.46 5.66 16.96
CA ARG A 106 4.10 5.44 18.36
C ARG A 106 5.32 5.38 19.27
N HIS A 107 6.45 4.86 18.79
CA HIS A 107 7.67 4.66 19.60
C HIS A 107 8.79 5.66 19.31
N GLY A 108 8.73 6.34 18.17
CA GLY A 108 9.67 7.38 17.75
C GLY A 108 9.04 8.78 17.81
N ALA A 109 9.46 9.66 16.89
CA ALA A 109 8.93 11.02 16.81
C ALA A 109 7.45 11.01 16.38
N ALA A 110 6.62 11.71 17.15
CA ALA A 110 5.20 11.86 16.85
C ALA A 110 5.01 12.62 15.54
N HIS A 111 4.16 12.09 14.66
CA HIS A 111 3.74 12.79 13.44
C HIS A 111 2.65 13.83 13.77
N PRO A 112 2.55 14.97 13.05
CA PRO A 112 1.50 15.97 13.28
C PRO A 112 0.08 15.43 13.15
N ASN A 113 -0.10 14.38 12.35
CA ASN A 113 -1.36 13.66 12.23
C ASN A 113 -1.14 12.18 12.58
N PRO A 114 -1.13 11.80 13.87
CA PRO A 114 -0.86 10.43 14.28
C PRO A 114 -2.03 9.49 14.01
N ALA A 115 -3.24 10.02 13.80
CA ALA A 115 -4.45 9.24 13.56
C ALA A 115 -4.56 8.70 12.13
N MET A 116 -3.80 9.22 11.17
CA MET A 116 -3.86 8.74 9.79
C MET A 116 -3.39 7.29 9.63
N TYR A 117 -2.31 6.90 10.32
CA TYR A 117 -1.74 5.56 10.24
C TYR A 117 -2.65 4.47 10.84
N PRO A 118 -3.27 4.66 12.02
CA PRO A 118 -4.21 3.68 12.54
C PRO A 118 -5.47 3.53 11.71
N VAL A 119 -5.98 4.62 11.13
CA VAL A 119 -7.10 4.57 10.21
C VAL A 119 -6.72 3.83 8.92
N ALA A 120 -5.55 4.14 8.34
CA ALA A 120 -5.06 3.47 7.14
C ALA A 120 -4.83 1.96 7.39
N LEU A 121 -4.28 1.58 8.54
CA LEU A 121 -4.11 0.19 8.93
C LEU A 121 -5.46 -0.53 9.07
N ALA A 122 -6.45 0.12 9.70
CA ALA A 122 -7.79 -0.45 9.85
C ALA A 122 -8.46 -0.67 8.48
N ILE A 123 -8.36 0.30 7.57
CA ILE A 123 -8.87 0.18 6.19
C ILE A 123 -8.15 -0.95 5.46
N ALA A 124 -6.82 -1.04 5.55
CA ALA A 124 -6.03 -2.08 4.92
C ALA A 124 -6.39 -3.49 5.44
N THR A 125 -6.58 -3.61 6.74
CA THR A 125 -7.00 -4.85 7.39
C THR A 125 -8.40 -5.26 6.96
N ALA A 126 -9.35 -4.31 6.92
CA ALA A 126 -10.70 -4.58 6.44
C ALA A 126 -10.71 -5.02 4.97
N GLY A 127 -9.91 -4.37 4.11
CA GLY A 127 -9.73 -4.78 2.72
C GLY A 127 -9.13 -6.18 2.58
N LEU A 128 -8.11 -6.51 3.39
CA LEU A 128 -7.53 -7.85 3.43
C LEU A 128 -8.57 -8.90 3.83
N VAL A 129 -9.40 -8.63 4.84
CA VAL A 129 -10.44 -9.55 5.31
C VAL A 129 -11.55 -9.71 4.27
N ALA A 130 -11.96 -8.62 3.63
CA ALA A 130 -13.06 -8.64 2.66
C ALA A 130 -12.69 -9.32 1.34
N TRP A 131 -11.44 -9.14 0.88
CA TRP A 131 -11.04 -9.49 -0.48
C TRP A 131 -9.77 -10.34 -0.57
N GLY A 132 -8.95 -10.37 0.48
CA GLY A 132 -7.68 -11.07 0.51
C GLY A 132 -7.70 -12.47 1.18
N LEU A 133 -8.69 -12.79 2.00
CA LEU A 133 -8.87 -14.13 2.56
C LEU A 133 -9.78 -14.96 1.64
#